data_AF-A0A7S0ZU21-F1
#
_entry.id   AF-A0A7S0ZU21-F1
#
_cell.length_a   1.000
_cell.length_b   1.000
_cell.length_c   1.000
_cell.angle_alpha   90.00
_cell.angle_beta   90.00
_cell.angle_gamma   90.00
#
_symmetry.space_group_name_H-M   'P 1'
#
loop_
_entity.id
_entity.type
_entity.pdbx_description
1 polymer ?
#
loop_
_entity_poly.entity_id
_entity_poly.type
_entity_poly.pdbx_seq_one_letter_code
_entity_poly.pdbx_strand_id
1 'polypeptide(L)'
;SETCTIQFNSDETLHVDDFATENTYDNMVLDGNTYTGLNGPDQVAVTSDSVISWETDFGTTHKGWMICTQSLEERVPPVGAIGDPHVSTLTGDSFDLWRTGWSTFVKIPLKVSGEPDKLLVR
;
A
#
# COMPACT_ATOMS: atom_id res chain seq x y z
N SER A 1 31.62 7.38 -2.21
CA SER A 1 30.84 6.19 -2.47
C SER A 1 30.22 5.68 -1.20
N GLU A 2 28.97 5.31 -1.32
CA GLU A 2 28.17 4.62 -0.32
C GLU A 2 27.81 3.25 -0.90
N THR A 3 27.69 2.23 -0.05
CA THR A 3 27.28 0.89 -0.48
C THR A 3 26.28 0.32 0.51
N CYS A 4 25.29 -0.41 0.00
CA CYS A 4 24.29 -1.10 0.82
C CYS A 4 23.82 -2.39 0.13
N THR A 5 23.41 -3.37 0.93
CA THR A 5 22.77 -4.60 0.45
C THR A 5 21.46 -4.78 1.19
N ILE A 6 20.40 -5.10 0.44
CA ILE A 6 19.05 -5.33 0.95
C ILE A 6 18.66 -6.76 0.59
N GLN A 7 18.26 -7.52 1.60
CA GLN A 7 17.77 -8.89 1.46
C GLN A 7 16.28 -8.92 1.76
N PHE A 8 15.56 -9.80 1.08
CA PHE A 8 14.13 -10.02 1.31
C PHE A 8 13.92 -11.20 2.25
N ASN A 9 12.88 -11.11 3.10
CA ASN A 9 12.53 -12.17 4.04
C ASN A 9 11.37 -13.05 3.53
N SER A 10 10.73 -12.65 2.44
CA SER A 10 9.54 -13.26 1.85
C SER A 10 9.47 -12.93 0.36
N ASP A 11 8.61 -13.65 -0.35
CA ASP A 11 8.27 -13.35 -1.74
C ASP A 11 7.35 -12.12 -1.81
N GLU A 12 7.77 -11.09 -2.52
CA GLU A 12 7.13 -9.78 -2.55
C GLU A 12 7.08 -9.22 -3.98
N THR A 13 6.30 -8.16 -4.19
CA THR A 13 6.40 -7.33 -5.40
C THR A 13 6.86 -5.93 -5.01
N LEU A 14 7.84 -5.38 -5.72
CA LEU A 14 8.31 -4.01 -5.49
C LEU A 14 7.33 -2.99 -6.06
N HIS A 15 7.10 -1.91 -5.30
CA HIS A 15 6.41 -0.71 -5.74
C HIS A 15 7.34 0.49 -5.57
N VAL A 16 7.60 1.20 -6.66
CA VAL A 16 8.52 2.34 -6.66
C VAL A 16 7.71 3.63 -6.54
N ASP A 17 7.81 4.27 -5.38
CA ASP A 17 7.20 5.59 -5.16
C ASP A 17 8.06 6.72 -5.77
N ASP A 18 9.39 6.56 -5.73
CA ASP A 18 10.33 7.49 -6.34
C ASP A 18 11.64 6.80 -6.72
N PHE A 19 12.22 7.22 -7.83
CA PHE A 19 13.52 6.74 -8.28
C PHE A 19 14.19 7.81 -9.14
N ALA A 20 15.19 8.48 -8.57
CA ALA A 20 16.00 9.47 -9.25
C ALA A 20 17.44 9.37 -8.74
N THR A 21 18.27 8.62 -9.45
CA THR A 21 19.70 8.40 -9.17
C THR A 21 20.56 9.06 -10.25
N GLU A 22 21.87 9.21 -10.02
CA GLU A 22 22.77 9.62 -11.11
C GLU A 22 22.80 8.55 -12.20
N ASN A 23 22.57 8.95 -13.45
CA ASN A 23 22.49 8.00 -14.55
C ASN A 23 23.86 7.34 -14.78
N THR A 24 23.90 6.01 -14.93
CA THR A 24 25.10 5.19 -15.16
C THR A 24 26.15 5.11 -14.03
N TYR A 25 26.15 6.02 -13.05
CA TYR A 25 27.14 6.06 -11.97
C TYR A 25 26.60 5.51 -10.64
N ASP A 26 25.41 5.96 -10.24
CA ASP A 26 24.71 5.45 -9.07
C ASP A 26 23.82 4.27 -9.47
N ASN A 27 24.20 3.06 -9.07
CA ASN A 27 23.64 1.82 -9.57
C ASN A 27 22.88 1.05 -8.48
N MET A 28 21.62 0.71 -8.77
CA MET A 28 20.87 -0.32 -8.05
C MET A 28 20.85 -1.59 -8.88
N VAL A 29 21.31 -2.72 -8.32
CA VAL A 29 21.31 -4.02 -8.99
C VAL A 29 20.39 -4.97 -8.25
N LEU A 30 19.37 -5.50 -8.93
CA LEU A 30 18.46 -6.53 -8.42
C LEU A 30 18.58 -7.78 -9.29
N ASP A 31 19.04 -8.88 -8.70
CA ASP A 31 19.21 -10.19 -9.36
C ASP A 31 19.96 -10.10 -10.70
N GLY A 32 20.98 -9.22 -10.76
CA GLY A 32 21.81 -8.98 -11.94
C GLY A 32 21.28 -7.93 -12.92
N ASN A 33 20.07 -7.40 -12.72
CA ASN A 33 19.53 -6.30 -13.52
C ASN A 33 19.90 -4.95 -12.89
N THR A 34 20.48 -4.05 -13.68
CA THR A 34 20.90 -2.71 -13.22
C THR A 34 19.84 -1.66 -13.52
N TYR A 35 19.57 -0.80 -12.53
CA TYR A 35 18.61 0.29 -12.53
C TYR A 35 19.32 1.59 -12.17
N THR A 36 19.10 2.63 -12.97
CA THR A 36 19.73 3.96 -12.81
C THR A 36 18.82 5.08 -13.33
N GLY A 37 19.14 6.32 -12.99
CA GLY A 37 18.44 7.49 -13.50
C GLY A 37 17.01 7.51 -12.99
N LEU A 38 16.04 7.48 -13.90
CA LEU A 38 14.60 7.45 -13.59
C LEU A 38 13.97 6.06 -13.78
N ASN A 39 14.78 5.03 -14.04
CA ASN A 39 14.30 3.68 -14.32
C ASN A 39 14.58 2.79 -13.11
N GLY A 40 13.64 2.74 -12.17
CA GLY A 40 13.67 1.86 -11.00
C GLY A 40 12.99 0.50 -11.24
N PRO A 41 13.13 -0.46 -10.32
CA PRO A 41 12.57 -1.81 -10.43
C PRO A 41 11.08 -1.86 -10.06
N ASP A 42 10.25 -1.02 -10.70
CA ASP A 42 8.81 -0.97 -10.39
C ASP A 42 8.09 -2.24 -10.86
N GLN A 43 7.19 -2.76 -10.02
CA GLN A 43 6.40 -3.96 -10.26
C GLN A 43 7.25 -5.23 -10.54
N VAL A 44 8.51 -5.24 -10.10
CA VAL A 44 9.38 -6.42 -10.18
C VAL A 44 9.09 -7.35 -9.01
N ALA A 45 8.86 -8.63 -9.29
CA ALA A 45 8.72 -9.65 -8.26
C ALA A 45 10.10 -10.05 -7.70
N VAL A 46 10.17 -10.25 -6.39
CA VAL A 46 11.36 -10.68 -5.67
C VAL A 46 11.03 -11.88 -4.80
N THR A 47 12.01 -12.76 -4.58
CA THR A 47 11.87 -13.89 -3.65
C THR A 47 12.71 -13.67 -2.40
N SER A 48 12.57 -14.54 -1.40
CA SER A 48 13.45 -14.51 -0.21
C SER A 48 14.95 -14.65 -0.53
N ASP A 49 15.29 -15.15 -1.71
CA ASP A 49 16.68 -15.30 -2.17
C ASP A 49 17.17 -14.11 -3.01
N SER A 50 16.27 -13.21 -3.42
CA SER A 50 16.62 -12.00 -4.18
C SER A 50 17.45 -11.04 -3.35
N VAL A 51 18.33 -10.29 -4.01
CA VAL A 51 19.19 -9.30 -3.35
C VAL A 51 19.26 -8.02 -4.16
N ILE A 52 19.05 -6.88 -3.50
CA ILE A 52 19.38 -5.56 -4.04
C ILE A 52 20.77 -5.16 -3.55
N SER A 53 21.64 -4.77 -4.47
CA SER A 53 22.90 -4.09 -4.19
C SER A 53 22.82 -2.64 -4.65
N TRP A 54 23.17 -1.71 -3.79
CA TRP A 54 23.21 -0.27 -4.08
C TRP A 54 24.63 0.25 -3.95
N GLU A 55 25.09 1.01 -4.92
CA GLU A 55 26.40 1.65 -4.94
C GLU A 55 26.34 3.04 -5.56
N THR A 56 27.00 4.01 -4.92
CA THR A 56 27.19 5.37 -5.44
C THR A 56 28.65 5.68 -5.72
N ASP A 57 28.91 6.70 -6.53
CA ASP A 57 30.27 7.18 -6.78
C ASP A 57 30.68 8.33 -5.81
N PHE A 58 31.57 9.25 -6.21
CA PHE A 58 31.91 10.45 -5.42
C PHE A 58 31.36 11.74 -6.05
N GLY A 59 30.48 11.59 -7.04
CA GLY A 59 30.02 12.61 -7.97
C GLY A 59 28.67 13.19 -7.59
N THR A 60 27.73 13.17 -8.53
CA THR A 60 26.52 13.99 -8.48
C THR A 60 25.45 13.34 -7.62
N THR A 61 24.98 14.03 -6.57
CA THR A 61 23.86 13.52 -5.77
C THR A 61 22.51 13.89 -6.36
N HIS A 62 21.62 12.91 -6.52
CA HIS A 62 20.21 13.11 -6.88
C HIS A 62 19.28 12.84 -5.67
N LYS A 63 17.96 12.83 -5.90
CA LYS A 63 16.95 12.65 -4.83
C LYS A 63 17.04 11.27 -4.14
N GLY A 64 17.51 10.25 -4.86
CA GLY A 64 17.59 8.88 -4.38
C GLY A 64 16.36 8.06 -4.79
N TRP A 65 16.00 7.07 -3.97
CA TRP A 65 14.92 6.13 -4.26
C TRP A 65 14.05 5.87 -3.03
N MET A 66 12.78 5.58 -3.26
CA MET A 66 11.81 5.13 -2.27
C MET A 66 11.05 3.96 -2.87
N ILE A 67 11.24 2.78 -2.28
CA ILE A 67 10.67 1.53 -2.76
C ILE A 67 10.01 0.83 -1.59
N CYS A 68 8.75 0.44 -1.79
CA CYS A 68 7.96 -0.34 -0.85
C CYS A 68 7.76 -1.76 -1.38
N THR A 69 7.54 -2.73 -0.49
CA THR A 69 7.11 -4.08 -0.87
C THR A 69 5.59 -4.18 -0.74
N GLN A 70 4.92 -4.79 -1.72
CA GLN A 70 3.53 -5.20 -1.64
C GLN A 70 3.43 -6.72 -1.62
N SER A 71 2.84 -7.23 -0.54
CA SER A 71 2.58 -8.66 -0.40
C SER A 71 1.38 -9.08 -1.25
N LEU A 72 1.45 -10.27 -1.83
CA LEU A 72 0.32 -10.86 -2.53
C LEU A 72 -0.84 -11.19 -1.56
N GLU A 73 -0.55 -11.41 -0.28
CA GLU A 73 -1.55 -11.67 0.75
C GLU A 73 -2.41 -10.44 1.04
N GLU A 74 -1.86 -9.22 0.94
CA GLU A 74 -2.61 -7.98 1.18
C GLU A 74 -3.54 -7.59 0.02
N ARG A 75 -3.35 -8.17 -1.18
CA ARG A 75 -4.29 -8.00 -2.31
C ARG A 75 -5.56 -8.83 -2.17
N VAL A 76 -5.56 -9.82 -1.30
CA VAL A 76 -6.79 -10.47 -0.85
C VAL A 76 -7.23 -9.66 0.38
N PRO A 77 -8.25 -8.77 0.27
CA PRO A 77 -8.87 -8.28 1.50
C PRO A 77 -9.22 -9.52 2.32
N PRO A 78 -8.88 -9.60 3.62
CA PRO A 78 -9.03 -10.82 4.40
C PRO A 78 -10.43 -11.38 4.14
N VAL A 79 -10.50 -12.50 3.41
CA VAL A 79 -11.76 -13.17 3.08
C VAL A 79 -12.24 -13.75 4.40
N GLY A 80 -13.02 -12.96 5.12
CA GLY A 80 -13.44 -13.27 6.46
C GLY A 80 -12.92 -12.28 7.49
N ALA A 81 -13.28 -11.01 7.34
CA ALA A 81 -13.64 -10.30 8.54
C ALA A 81 -15.07 -10.70 8.95
N ILE A 82 -15.21 -11.94 9.45
CA ILE A 82 -16.39 -12.31 10.24
C ILE A 82 -16.28 -11.48 11.51
N GLY A 83 -16.93 -10.31 11.50
CA GLY A 83 -16.86 -9.31 12.56
C GLY A 83 -16.22 -7.97 12.20
N ASP A 84 -15.92 -7.67 10.93
CA ASP A 84 -15.69 -6.26 10.54
C ASP A 84 -17.04 -5.52 10.60
N PRO A 85 -17.22 -4.61 11.57
CA PRO A 85 -18.49 -3.99 11.81
C PRO A 85 -18.63 -2.79 10.87
N HIS A 86 -19.18 -3.01 9.69
CA HIS A 86 -19.92 -1.94 9.03
C HIS A 86 -21.23 -1.75 9.83
N VAL A 87 -21.11 -1.01 10.94
CA VAL A 87 -22.14 -0.59 11.91
C VAL A 87 -23.33 -1.55 12.05
N SER A 88 -23.32 -2.37 13.09
CA SER A 88 -24.47 -3.20 13.45
C SER A 88 -25.47 -2.44 14.35
N THR A 89 -26.75 -2.71 14.19
CA THR A 89 -27.78 -2.24 15.14
C THR A 89 -27.71 -3.06 16.44
N LEU A 90 -28.35 -2.59 17.51
CA LEU A 90 -28.46 -3.33 18.78
C LEU A 90 -29.15 -4.73 18.70
N THR A 91 -29.68 -5.14 17.54
CA THR A 91 -30.32 -6.46 17.31
C THR A 91 -29.46 -7.34 16.42
N GLY A 92 -28.29 -6.86 15.99
CA GLY A 92 -27.36 -7.61 15.14
C GLY A 92 -27.56 -7.41 13.64
N ASP A 93 -28.51 -6.57 13.22
CA ASP A 93 -28.71 -6.28 11.80
C ASP A 93 -27.63 -5.33 11.28
N SER A 94 -27.01 -5.68 10.15
CA SER A 94 -25.97 -4.89 9.48
C SER A 94 -26.55 -3.95 8.43
N PHE A 95 -25.98 -2.76 8.27
CA PHE A 95 -26.35 -1.83 7.20
C PHE A 95 -25.15 -1.03 6.70
N ASP A 96 -25.19 -0.68 5.41
CA ASP A 96 -24.16 0.15 4.79
C ASP A 96 -24.41 1.64 5.04
N LEU A 97 -23.34 2.39 5.32
CA LEU A 97 -23.36 3.85 5.42
C LEU A 97 -22.99 4.49 4.08
N TRP A 98 -23.83 5.40 3.60
CA TRP A 98 -23.61 6.14 2.36
C TRP A 98 -23.40 7.63 2.67
N ARG A 99 -22.38 8.26 2.08
CA ARG A 99 -22.21 9.72 2.16
C ARG A 99 -23.18 10.41 1.20
N THR A 100 -23.99 11.32 1.71
CA THR A 100 -24.92 12.10 0.87
C THR A 100 -24.39 13.52 0.66
N GLY A 101 -24.08 13.88 -0.59
CA GLY A 101 -23.61 15.22 -0.94
C GLY A 101 -22.21 15.56 -0.43
N TRP A 102 -21.90 16.86 -0.36
CA TRP A 102 -20.55 17.37 -0.02
C TRP A 102 -20.29 17.48 1.49
N SER A 103 -21.20 16.99 2.33
CA SER A 103 -21.19 17.21 3.78
C SER A 103 -20.55 16.05 4.56
N THR A 104 -20.05 16.33 5.77
CA THR A 104 -19.51 15.35 6.73
C THR A 104 -20.55 14.73 7.66
N PHE A 105 -21.83 15.11 7.55
CA PHE A 105 -22.90 14.53 8.36
C PHE A 105 -23.49 13.29 7.68
N VAL A 106 -23.65 12.21 8.44
CA VAL A 106 -24.47 11.04 8.07
C VAL A 106 -25.93 11.38 8.40
N LYS A 107 -26.85 11.21 7.44
CA LYS A 107 -28.28 11.45 7.66
C LYS A 107 -29.05 10.13 7.53
N ILE A 108 -29.82 9.79 8.55
CA ILE A 108 -30.74 8.65 8.49
C ILE A 108 -31.95 9.09 7.65
N PRO A 109 -32.32 8.36 6.58
CA PRO A 109 -33.51 8.67 5.82
C PRO A 109 -34.76 8.46 6.68
N LEU A 110 -35.49 9.55 6.93
CA LEU A 110 -36.84 9.46 7.48
C LEU A 110 -37.74 8.85 6.41
N LYS A 111 -38.27 7.64 6.64
CA LYS A 111 -39.40 7.15 5.86
C LYS A 111 -40.56 6.68 6.74
N VAL A 112 -41.68 7.34 6.44
CA VAL A 112 -43.10 7.02 6.54
C VAL A 112 -43.49 5.87 7.47
N SER A 113 -44.23 6.27 8.51
CA SER A 113 -44.83 5.52 9.62
C SER A 113 -45.08 4.02 9.41
N GLY A 114 -44.55 3.20 10.32
CA GLY A 114 -45.04 1.84 10.55
C GLY A 114 -44.08 0.85 11.22
N GLU A 115 -42.77 1.12 11.26
CA GLU A 115 -41.75 0.17 11.75
C GLU A 115 -40.94 0.79 12.90
N PRO A 116 -40.55 0.03 13.96
CA PRO A 116 -39.99 0.61 15.17
C PRO A 116 -38.59 1.21 14.96
N ASP A 117 -38.42 2.43 15.49
CA ASP A 117 -37.16 3.17 15.45
C ASP A 117 -35.99 2.33 15.97
N LYS A 118 -34.92 2.29 15.18
CA LYS A 118 -33.69 1.67 15.63
C LYS A 118 -32.49 2.55 15.35
N LEU A 119 -32.26 3.47 16.27
CA LEU A 119 -30.94 4.03 16.48
C LEU A 119 -30.73 4.22 17.98
N LEU A 120 -29.80 3.44 18.54
CA LEU A 120 -29.28 3.68 19.87
C LEU A 120 -27.77 3.76 19.74
N VAL A 121 -27.28 5.00 19.83
CA VAL A 121 -25.88 5.36 19.97
C VAL A 121 -25.63 5.56 21.47
N ARG A 122 -24.53 5.02 21.98
CA ARG A 122 -23.98 5.43 23.28
C ARG A 122 -22.71 6.23 23.03
#